data_AF-A0A6B2UHQ6-F1
#
_entry.id   AF-A0A6B2UHQ6-F1
#
_cell.length_a   1.000
_cell.length_b   1.000
_cell.length_c   1.000
_cell.angle_alpha   90.00
_cell.angle_beta   90.00
_cell.angle_gamma   90.00
#
_symmetry.space_group_name_H-M   'P 1'
#
loop_
_entity.id
_entity.type
_entity.pdbx_description
1 polymer ?
#
loop_
_entity_poly.entity_id
_entity_poly.type
_entity_poly.pdbx_seq_one_letter_code
_entity_poly.pdbx_strand_id
1 'polypeptide(L)'
;MAGAAALGCALLGTGSASAAEEAPEIVEGVDMGTQGPFAGSGTDTETMATRAAAATTAAPSCVGTTAAYGSTACFVPYGDVVWVLDTKKDGMSAAGGVYTDYGRASRVCVNKAGVNHWVKCDYDYWEKGNIQLRALRYDSGTEKFYVPDAWSDWIPVDGKY
;
A
#
# COMPACT_ATOMS: atom_id res chain seq x y z
N MET A 1 41.43 23.40 52.31
CA MET A 1 42.22 22.50 51.42
C MET A 1 42.17 21.10 52.00
N ALA A 2 42.11 20.08 51.13
CA ALA A 2 41.89 18.63 51.38
C ALA A 2 40.42 18.26 51.68
N GLY A 3 39.68 17.42 50.93
CA GLY A 3 40.02 16.55 49.82
C GLY A 3 39.84 15.08 50.22
N ALA A 4 38.70 14.46 49.89
CA ALA A 4 38.54 13.02 49.84
C ALA A 4 37.39 12.66 48.89
N ALA A 5 37.76 12.09 47.75
CA ALA A 5 36.87 11.53 46.74
C ALA A 5 36.50 10.09 47.12
N ALA A 6 35.23 9.72 46.98
CA ALA A 6 34.79 8.34 47.01
C ALA A 6 34.12 8.01 45.67
N LEU A 7 34.79 7.17 44.88
CA LEU A 7 34.26 6.50 43.70
C LEU A 7 33.18 5.49 44.14
N GLY A 8 31.96 5.63 43.63
CA GLY A 8 30.89 4.64 43.76
C GLY A 8 30.56 4.03 42.39
N CYS A 9 30.71 2.72 42.29
CA CYS A 9 30.61 1.87 41.11
C CYS A 9 29.40 2.09 40.20
N ALA A 10 29.68 1.96 38.90
CA ALA A 10 28.73 1.69 37.85
C ALA A 10 27.99 0.36 38.04
N LEU A 11 26.68 0.36 37.83
CA LEU A 11 25.94 -0.79 37.31
C LEU A 11 25.21 -0.33 36.06
N LEU A 12 25.84 -0.58 34.91
CA LEU A 12 25.21 -0.52 33.60
C LEU A 12 24.17 -1.63 33.54
N GLY A 13 22.92 -1.29 33.81
CA GLY A 13 21.80 -2.13 33.41
C GLY A 13 21.70 -2.12 31.89
N THR A 14 22.27 -3.11 31.22
CA THR A 14 21.96 -3.41 29.82
C THR A 14 20.57 -4.04 29.77
N GLY A 15 19.55 -3.21 29.94
CA GLY A 15 18.20 -3.56 29.55
C GLY A 15 18.19 -3.65 28.03
N SER A 16 18.11 -4.87 27.50
CA SER A 16 17.74 -5.10 26.11
C SER A 16 16.33 -4.54 25.93
N ALA A 17 16.24 -3.29 25.50
CA ALA A 17 15.01 -2.77 24.93
C ALA A 17 14.78 -3.54 23.63
N SER A 18 14.07 -4.67 23.72
CA SER A 18 13.26 -5.10 22.59
C SER A 18 12.27 -3.97 22.39
N ALA A 19 12.57 -3.10 21.42
CA ALA A 19 11.55 -2.29 20.80
C ALA A 19 10.53 -3.29 20.25
N ALA A 20 9.50 -3.58 21.05
CA ALA A 20 8.27 -4.08 20.49
C ALA A 20 7.84 -2.99 19.53
N GLU A 21 8.05 -3.24 18.24
CA GLU A 21 7.55 -2.41 17.16
C GLU A 21 6.05 -2.25 17.43
N GLU A 22 5.66 -1.07 17.92
CA GLU A 22 4.30 -0.76 18.29
C GLU A 22 3.47 -0.94 17.03
N ALA A 23 2.61 -1.97 17.01
CA ALA A 23 1.79 -2.26 15.84
C ALA A 23 0.97 -1.00 15.54
N PRO A 24 1.00 -0.47 14.31
CA PRO A 24 0.35 0.78 13.99
C PRO A 24 -1.15 0.68 14.29
N GLU A 25 -1.73 1.75 14.82
CA GLU A 25 -3.16 1.82 15.09
C GLU A 25 -3.93 1.57 13.77
N ILE A 26 -4.75 0.52 13.79
CA ILE A 26 -5.53 0.10 12.62
C ILE A 26 -6.84 0.85 12.65
N VAL A 27 -6.99 1.87 11.80
CA VAL A 27 -8.26 2.59 11.64
C VAL A 27 -9.04 2.01 10.47
N GLU A 28 -10.31 1.73 10.71
CA GLU A 28 -11.27 1.17 9.77
C GLU A 28 -11.95 2.26 8.91
N GLY A 29 -12.41 1.88 7.73
CA GLY A 29 -13.46 2.62 7.02
C GLY A 29 -12.94 3.79 6.19
N VAL A 30 -11.70 3.69 5.72
CA VAL A 30 -11.13 4.71 4.85
C VAL A 30 -11.69 4.55 3.44
N ASP A 31 -12.33 5.59 2.92
CA ASP A 31 -12.84 5.57 1.57
C ASP A 31 -11.68 5.54 0.57
N MET A 32 -11.83 4.76 -0.50
CA MET A 32 -10.83 4.73 -1.56
C MET A 32 -10.77 6.06 -2.30
N GLY A 33 -11.78 6.91 -2.22
CA GLY A 33 -11.74 8.27 -2.71
C GLY A 33 -11.56 8.39 -4.22
N THR A 34 -11.79 9.61 -4.70
CA THR A 34 -11.39 10.06 -6.03
C THR A 34 -10.39 11.18 -5.81
N GLN A 35 -9.08 10.93 -5.91
CA GLN A 35 -8.12 12.03 -5.96
C GLN A 35 -8.11 12.66 -7.36
N GLY A 36 -8.38 13.96 -7.43
CA GLY A 36 -8.31 14.78 -8.66
C GLY A 36 -9.32 15.94 -8.65
N PRO A 37 -9.11 17.02 -9.44
CA PRO A 37 -9.99 18.19 -9.51
C PRO A 37 -11.39 17.90 -10.08
N PHE A 38 -11.66 16.65 -10.44
CA PHE A 38 -12.92 16.14 -10.98
C PHE A 38 -13.61 15.16 -10.03
N ALA A 39 -13.43 15.30 -8.71
CA ALA A 39 -14.19 14.56 -7.70
C ALA A 39 -15.68 14.96 -7.78
N GLY A 40 -16.39 14.40 -8.76
CA GLY A 40 -17.83 14.50 -8.89
C GLY A 40 -18.49 13.66 -7.80
N SER A 41 -19.48 14.25 -7.16
CA SER A 41 -20.39 13.60 -6.22
C SER A 41 -21.18 12.49 -6.93
N GLY A 42 -20.61 11.30 -7.04
CA GLY A 42 -21.26 10.11 -7.59
C GLY A 42 -21.48 9.09 -6.48
N THR A 43 -22.72 8.95 -6.04
CA THR A 43 -23.19 7.83 -5.19
C THR A 43 -23.36 6.57 -6.02
N ASP A 44 -22.29 6.13 -6.68
CA ASP A 44 -22.27 4.90 -7.45
C ASP A 44 -21.26 3.98 -6.80
N THR A 45 -21.71 3.27 -5.77
CA THR A 45 -21.05 2.07 -5.23
C THR A 45 -21.17 0.95 -6.27
N GLU A 46 -20.69 1.19 -7.49
CA GLU A 46 -20.51 0.13 -8.49
C GLU A 46 -19.22 -0.58 -8.11
N THR A 47 -19.35 -1.89 -7.84
CA THR A 47 -18.33 -2.81 -7.32
C THR A 47 -16.91 -2.48 -7.79
N MET A 48 -16.15 -1.78 -6.95
CA MET A 48 -14.77 -1.35 -7.26
C MET A 48 -13.77 -2.51 -7.26
N ALA A 49 -14.17 -3.72 -6.90
CA ALA A 49 -13.27 -4.89 -6.90
C ALA A 49 -13.09 -5.44 -8.32
N THR A 50 -12.05 -4.95 -9.03
CA THR A 50 -11.59 -5.65 -10.23
C THR A 50 -10.97 -6.99 -9.82
N ARG A 51 -11.44 -8.08 -10.47
CA ARG A 51 -10.98 -9.44 -10.22
C ARG A 51 -9.53 -9.58 -10.66
N ALA A 52 -8.62 -9.87 -9.72
CA ALA A 52 -7.22 -10.09 -10.04
C ALA A 52 -7.02 -11.38 -10.86
N ALA A 53 -6.16 -11.31 -11.89
CA ALA A 53 -5.70 -12.46 -12.67
C ALA A 53 -4.47 -13.13 -12.00
N ALA A 54 -4.16 -14.35 -12.47
CA ALA A 54 -3.18 -15.33 -11.98
C ALA A 54 -2.12 -14.85 -10.96
N ALA A 55 -2.01 -15.60 -9.86
CA ALA A 55 -1.03 -15.34 -8.81
C ALA A 55 0.36 -15.90 -9.13
N THR A 56 1.41 -15.22 -8.66
CA THR A 56 2.82 -15.67 -8.78
C THR A 56 3.62 -15.30 -7.53
N THR A 57 4.69 -16.02 -7.23
CA THR A 57 5.63 -15.63 -6.15
C THR A 57 6.80 -14.79 -6.67
N ALA A 58 6.95 -14.68 -8.00
CA ALA A 58 8.00 -13.86 -8.60
C ALA A 58 7.63 -12.38 -8.53
N ALA A 59 8.56 -11.55 -8.04
CA ALA A 59 8.36 -10.10 -8.00
C ALA A 59 8.37 -9.49 -9.42
N PRO A 60 7.43 -8.61 -9.75
CA PRO A 60 7.40 -7.88 -11.01
C PRO A 60 8.50 -6.80 -11.07
N SER A 61 8.91 -6.42 -12.28
CA SER A 61 9.82 -5.29 -12.51
C SER A 61 9.02 -4.00 -12.71
N CYS A 62 8.91 -3.22 -11.64
CA CYS A 62 8.04 -2.04 -11.57
C CYS A 62 8.78 -0.75 -11.95
N VAL A 63 8.06 0.22 -12.52
CA VAL A 63 8.55 1.61 -12.63
C VAL A 63 8.12 2.48 -11.45
N GLY A 64 7.12 2.05 -10.69
CA GLY A 64 6.70 2.70 -9.45
C GLY A 64 6.19 1.67 -8.45
N THR A 65 6.47 1.89 -7.16
CA THR A 65 6.06 1.00 -6.07
C THR A 65 5.73 1.82 -4.84
N THR A 66 4.69 1.42 -4.12
CA THR A 66 4.39 1.93 -2.78
C THR A 66 4.00 0.78 -1.88
N ALA A 67 4.32 0.89 -0.59
CA ALA A 67 4.07 -0.14 0.39
C ALA A 67 3.58 0.48 1.70
N ALA A 68 2.59 -0.17 2.28
CA ALA A 68 2.06 0.13 3.59
C ALA A 68 1.95 -1.17 4.39
N TYR A 69 1.52 -1.09 5.64
CA TYR A 69 1.42 -2.27 6.50
C TYR A 69 0.58 -3.37 5.82
N GLY A 70 1.20 -4.52 5.52
CA GLY A 70 0.54 -5.67 4.91
C GLY A 70 0.29 -5.60 3.41
N SER A 71 0.55 -4.48 2.73
CA SER A 71 0.25 -4.31 1.31
C SER A 71 1.38 -3.66 0.53
N THR A 72 1.69 -4.19 -0.64
CA THR A 72 2.57 -3.53 -1.62
C THR A 72 1.85 -3.45 -2.96
N ALA A 73 1.86 -2.26 -3.57
CA ALA A 73 1.35 -2.01 -4.91
C ALA A 73 2.49 -1.60 -5.84
N CYS A 74 2.47 -2.13 -7.07
CA CYS A 74 3.50 -1.94 -8.08
C CYS A 74 2.84 -1.68 -9.44
N PHE A 75 3.38 -0.75 -10.23
CA PHE A 75 2.95 -0.51 -11.60
C PHE A 75 4.00 -0.95 -12.61
N VAL A 76 3.55 -1.61 -13.68
CA VAL A 76 4.34 -1.99 -14.85
C VAL A 76 3.71 -1.32 -16.09
N PRO A 77 4.47 -0.46 -16.80
CA PRO A 77 4.00 0.23 -18.00
C PRO A 77 3.99 -0.73 -19.21
N TYR A 78 3.44 -0.29 -20.35
CA TYR A 78 3.32 -1.10 -21.58
C TYR A 78 2.46 -2.37 -21.36
N GLY A 79 1.24 -2.14 -20.86
CA GLY A 79 0.30 -3.19 -20.44
C GLY A 79 -0.54 -2.78 -19.23
N ASP A 80 -0.24 -1.61 -18.64
CA ASP A 80 -0.99 -0.94 -17.58
C ASP A 80 -1.34 -1.86 -16.41
N VAL A 81 -0.34 -2.62 -15.98
CA VAL A 81 -0.52 -3.68 -15.00
C VAL A 81 -0.21 -3.16 -13.62
N VAL A 82 -1.18 -3.31 -12.72
CA VAL A 82 -0.95 -3.13 -11.28
C VAL A 82 -0.81 -4.48 -10.63
N TRP A 83 0.33 -4.67 -9.96
CA TRP A 83 0.62 -5.83 -9.15
C TRP A 83 0.42 -5.50 -7.68
N VAL A 84 -0.23 -6.41 -6.95
CA VAL A 84 -0.46 -6.26 -5.51
C VAL A 84 0.05 -7.49 -4.77
N LEU A 85 0.85 -7.26 -3.73
CA LEU A 85 1.39 -8.28 -2.84
C LEU A 85 0.82 -8.11 -1.45
N ASP A 86 0.27 -9.19 -0.92
CA ASP A 86 0.03 -9.35 0.51
C ASP A 86 1.33 -9.79 1.20
N THR A 87 1.76 -9.01 2.19
CA THR A 87 3.03 -9.22 2.91
C THR A 87 2.83 -9.69 4.35
N LYS A 88 1.58 -9.80 4.83
CA LYS A 88 1.29 -10.14 6.23
C LYS A 88 0.20 -11.21 6.32
N LYS A 89 0.48 -12.26 7.11
CA LYS A 89 -0.53 -13.27 7.45
C LYS A 89 -1.39 -12.80 8.62
N ASP A 90 -2.21 -11.77 8.39
CA ASP A 90 -3.08 -11.15 9.40
C ASP A 90 -4.59 -11.41 9.16
N GLY A 91 -4.92 -12.19 8.12
CA GLY A 91 -6.30 -12.48 7.74
C GLY A 91 -6.94 -11.42 6.84
N MET A 92 -6.20 -10.34 6.54
CA MET A 92 -6.61 -9.30 5.62
C MET A 92 -6.07 -9.59 4.21
N SER A 93 -6.68 -8.99 3.20
CA SER A 93 -6.15 -8.94 1.84
C SER A 93 -5.32 -7.67 1.65
N ALA A 94 -4.30 -7.71 0.81
CA ALA A 94 -3.68 -6.49 0.30
C ALA A 94 -4.52 -5.85 -0.81
N ALA A 95 -4.52 -4.53 -0.86
CA ALA A 95 -5.16 -3.76 -1.92
C ALA A 95 -4.22 -2.66 -2.46
N GLY A 96 -4.28 -2.47 -3.78
CA GLY A 96 -3.62 -1.40 -4.51
C GLY A 96 -4.65 -0.52 -5.22
N GLY A 97 -4.86 0.69 -4.71
CA GLY A 97 -5.66 1.72 -5.37
C GLY A 97 -4.90 2.40 -6.49
N VAL A 98 -5.63 2.81 -7.53
CA VAL A 98 -5.08 3.51 -8.69
C VAL A 98 -5.91 4.73 -9.01
N TYR A 99 -5.23 5.86 -9.14
CA TYR A 99 -5.81 7.18 -9.38
C TYR A 99 -5.15 7.79 -10.61
N THR A 100 -5.86 8.67 -11.31
CA THR A 100 -5.37 9.28 -12.54
C THR A 100 -5.43 10.79 -12.44
N ASP A 101 -4.49 11.49 -13.07
CA ASP A 101 -4.51 12.96 -13.16
C ASP A 101 -5.44 13.49 -14.26
N TYR A 102 -5.98 12.60 -15.11
CA TYR A 102 -6.85 12.92 -16.24
C TYR A 102 -8.32 12.52 -16.04
N GLY A 103 -8.75 12.35 -14.78
CA GLY A 103 -10.18 12.27 -14.43
C GLY A 103 -10.87 10.93 -14.72
N ARG A 104 -10.12 9.85 -14.93
CA ARG A 104 -10.72 8.50 -14.88
C ARG A 104 -11.09 8.13 -13.45
N ALA A 105 -12.18 7.37 -13.32
CA ALA A 105 -12.60 6.79 -12.05
C ALA A 105 -11.47 5.97 -11.42
N SER A 106 -11.34 6.07 -10.10
CA SER A 106 -10.40 5.26 -9.34
C SER A 106 -10.73 3.77 -9.48
N ARG A 107 -9.71 2.93 -9.37
CA ARG A 107 -9.81 1.47 -9.44
C ARG A 107 -9.04 0.86 -8.28
N VAL A 108 -9.42 -0.35 -7.87
CA VAL A 108 -8.67 -1.11 -6.88
C VAL A 108 -8.39 -2.53 -7.35
N CYS A 109 -7.13 -2.93 -7.18
CA CYS A 109 -6.69 -4.31 -7.31
C CYS A 109 -6.62 -4.95 -5.92
N VAL A 110 -7.36 -6.03 -5.68
CA VAL A 110 -7.38 -6.74 -4.39
C VAL A 110 -6.72 -8.11 -4.53
N ASN A 111 -5.77 -8.38 -3.64
CA ASN A 111 -5.07 -9.65 -3.56
C ASN A 111 -5.81 -10.65 -2.66
N LYS A 112 -6.48 -11.61 -3.30
CA LYS A 112 -7.15 -12.74 -2.64
C LYS A 112 -6.36 -14.05 -2.70
N ALA A 113 -5.12 -14.02 -3.21
CA ALA A 113 -4.25 -15.19 -3.29
C ALA A 113 -3.53 -15.49 -1.96
N GLY A 114 -3.57 -14.54 -1.02
CA GLY A 114 -2.95 -14.63 0.29
C GLY A 114 -1.49 -14.19 0.30
N VAL A 115 -0.89 -14.28 1.49
CA VAL A 115 0.44 -13.77 1.77
C VAL A 115 1.53 -14.34 0.85
N ASN A 116 2.48 -13.49 0.46
CA ASN A 116 3.64 -13.78 -0.40
C ASN A 116 3.31 -14.19 -1.85
N HIS A 117 2.07 -13.94 -2.29
CA HIS A 117 1.67 -14.07 -3.68
C HIS A 117 1.40 -12.70 -4.28
N TRP A 118 2.03 -12.38 -5.40
CA TRP A 118 1.65 -11.27 -6.25
C TRP A 118 0.41 -11.64 -7.06
N VAL A 119 -0.53 -10.71 -7.18
CA VAL A 119 -1.63 -10.80 -8.15
C VAL A 119 -1.56 -9.61 -9.10
N LYS A 120 -2.05 -9.78 -10.32
CA LYS A 120 -2.11 -8.69 -11.30
C LYS A 120 -3.53 -8.27 -11.61
N CYS A 121 -3.72 -6.98 -11.79
CA CYS A 121 -4.90 -6.40 -12.41
C CYS A 121 -4.46 -5.59 -13.63
N ASP A 122 -4.95 -6.01 -14.79
CA ASP A 122 -4.67 -5.35 -16.06
C ASP A 122 -5.69 -4.21 -16.24
N TYR A 123 -5.20 -3.02 -16.58
CA TYR A 123 -6.03 -1.84 -16.87
C TYR A 123 -5.76 -1.33 -18.30
N ASP A 124 -6.43 -0.26 -18.69
CA ASP A 124 -6.23 0.43 -19.96
C ASP A 124 -6.23 1.94 -19.68
N TYR A 125 -5.04 2.48 -19.47
CA TYR A 125 -4.80 3.86 -19.07
C TYR A 125 -4.28 4.69 -20.25
N TRP A 126 -4.45 6.01 -20.14
CA TRP A 126 -4.00 6.89 -21.20
C TRP A 126 -2.50 7.13 -21.10
N GLU A 127 -1.75 6.72 -22.12
CA GLU A 127 -0.28 6.80 -22.20
C GLU A 127 0.33 8.19 -21.91
N LYS A 128 -0.42 9.27 -22.11
CA LYS A 128 0.06 10.65 -21.83
C LYS A 128 -0.25 11.13 -20.41
N GLY A 129 -0.99 10.34 -19.65
CA GLY A 129 -1.36 10.66 -18.29
C GLY A 129 -0.40 10.07 -17.26
N ASN A 130 -0.69 10.39 -16.01
CA ASN A 130 -0.01 9.81 -14.87
C ASN A 130 -1.00 9.04 -14.01
N ILE A 131 -0.48 8.05 -13.29
CA ILE A 131 -1.21 7.37 -12.23
C ILE A 131 -0.55 7.60 -10.88
N GLN A 132 -1.34 7.48 -9.82
CA GLN A 132 -0.84 7.39 -8.46
C GLN A 132 -1.32 6.07 -7.86
N LEU A 133 -0.43 5.38 -7.15
CA LEU A 133 -0.76 4.17 -6.42
C LEU A 133 -1.04 4.48 -4.96
N ARG A 134 -1.95 3.71 -4.36
CA ARG A 134 -2.19 3.68 -2.91
C ARG A 134 -2.13 2.25 -2.40
N ALA A 135 -1.24 1.95 -1.48
CA ALA A 135 -1.17 0.64 -0.82
C ALA A 135 -1.92 0.69 0.51
N LEU A 136 -2.81 -0.28 0.73
CA LEU A 136 -3.61 -0.41 1.95
C LEU A 136 -4.13 -1.83 2.13
N ARG A 137 -4.73 -2.13 3.28
CA ARG A 137 -5.36 -3.43 3.56
C ARG A 137 -6.85 -3.39 3.29
N TYR A 138 -7.41 -4.56 2.98
CA TYR A 138 -8.81 -4.78 2.67
C TYR A 138 -9.34 -6.01 3.39
N ASP A 139 -10.47 -5.86 4.08
CA ASP A 139 -11.22 -6.98 4.66
C ASP A 139 -12.31 -7.43 3.66
N SER A 140 -12.19 -8.65 3.14
CA SER A 140 -13.18 -9.21 2.21
C SER A 140 -14.50 -9.60 2.90
N GLY A 141 -14.53 -9.73 4.22
CA GLY A 141 -15.74 -10.04 4.98
C GLY A 141 -16.60 -8.81 5.27
N THR A 142 -15.97 -7.66 5.52
CA THR A 142 -16.68 -6.39 5.77
C THR A 142 -16.66 -5.42 4.59
N GLU A 143 -15.90 -5.74 3.54
CA GLU A 143 -15.65 -4.90 2.36
C GLU A 143 -15.03 -3.53 2.70
N LYS A 144 -14.24 -3.47 3.77
CA LYS A 144 -13.64 -2.23 4.29
C LYS A 144 -12.15 -2.16 4.07
N PHE A 145 -11.67 -0.93 3.98
CA PHE A 145 -10.28 -0.57 3.81
C PHE A 145 -9.70 -0.02 5.12
N TYR A 146 -8.42 -0.32 5.34
CA TYR A 146 -7.74 -0.05 6.61
C TYR A 146 -6.39 0.62 6.41
N VAL A 147 -6.09 1.56 7.31
CA VAL A 147 -4.79 2.23 7.42
C VAL A 147 -3.90 1.53 8.47
N PRO A 148 -2.57 1.79 8.50
CA PRO A 148 -1.82 2.77 7.71
C PRO A 148 -1.82 2.45 6.21
N ASP A 149 -2.04 3.48 5.40
CA ASP A 149 -1.87 3.45 3.95
C ASP A 149 -0.61 4.23 3.52
N ALA A 150 -0.22 4.06 2.26
CA ALA A 150 0.86 4.82 1.66
C ALA A 150 0.54 5.13 0.21
N TRP A 151 1.01 6.28 -0.25
CA TRP A 151 0.85 6.75 -1.63
C TRP A 151 2.19 6.70 -2.35
N SER A 152 2.16 6.50 -3.67
CA SER A 152 3.33 6.75 -4.52
C SER A 152 3.38 8.21 -4.95
N ASP A 153 4.49 8.62 -5.55
CA ASP A 153 4.50 9.77 -6.45
C ASP A 153 3.62 9.50 -7.70
N TRP A 154 3.39 10.53 -8.51
CA TRP A 154 2.80 10.36 -9.83
C TRP A 154 3.77 9.61 -10.75
N ILE A 155 3.25 8.58 -11.40
CA ILE A 155 3.97 7.65 -12.27
C ILE A 155 3.46 7.85 -13.70
N PRO A 156 4.34 8.19 -14.66
CA PRO A 156 3.96 8.24 -16.07
C PRO A 156 3.47 6.89 -16.58
N VAL A 157 2.31 6.86 -17.24
CA VAL A 157 1.75 5.62 -17.80
C VAL A 157 2.69 5.02 -18.85
N ASP A 158 3.33 5.87 -19.66
CA ASP A 158 4.30 5.44 -20.68
C ASP A 158 5.65 4.95 -20.12
N GLY A 159 5.82 4.96 -18.79
CA GLY A 159 7.02 4.49 -18.11
C GLY A 159 8.28 5.32 -18.35
N LYS A 160 8.17 6.51 -18.98
CA LYS A 160 9.31 7.39 -19.19
C LYS A 160 9.50 8.29 -17.96
N TYR A 161 10.36 7.84 -17.06
CA TYR A 161 10.84 8.60 -15.90
C TYR A 161 12.02 9.53 -16.25
#